data_AF-A0A964UBN8-F1
#
_entry.id   AF-A0A964UBN8-F1
#
_cell.length_a   1.000
_cell.length_b   1.000
_cell.length_c   1.000
_cell.angle_alpha   90.00
_cell.angle_beta   90.00
_cell.angle_gamma   90.00
#
_symmetry.space_group_name_H-M   'P 1'
#
loop_
_entity.id
_entity.type
_entity.pdbx_description
1 polymer ?
#
loop_
_entity_poly.entity_id
_entity_poly.type
_entity_poly.pdbx_seq_one_letter_code
_entity_poly.pdbx_strand_id
1 'polypeptide(L)'
;NALDAAMEDPQVSTAERYRLIIEAYQAEMEYGSTIDTWQAEQEVGDGTQTVDMFQYGRTALVWITTDDRTGARWDRDQGAWVPLESGMIPHVREAIRVADGKKQQEVLFGPVKRLSVQ
;
A
#
# COMPACT_ATOMS: atom_id res chain seq x y z
N ASN A 1 3.27 2.87 22.10
CA ASN A 1 4.29 2.95 23.16
C ASN A 1 4.62 4.36 23.64
N ALA A 2 4.80 5.39 22.80
CA ALA A 2 4.92 6.78 23.30
C ALA A 2 3.55 7.45 23.55
N LEU A 3 2.51 7.09 22.78
CA LEU A 3 1.14 7.57 22.94
C LEU A 3 0.46 7.04 24.21
N ASP A 4 0.63 5.75 24.53
CA ASP A 4 0.02 5.13 25.72
C ASP A 4 0.49 5.80 27.02
N ALA A 5 1.79 6.11 27.11
CA ALA A 5 2.38 6.76 28.28
C ALA A 5 1.88 8.20 28.50
N ALA A 6 1.55 8.92 27.42
CA ALA A 6 1.01 10.29 27.50
C ALA A 6 -0.51 10.32 27.79
N MET A 7 -1.24 9.26 27.45
CA MET A 7 -2.68 9.13 27.73
C MET A 7 -2.98 8.77 29.18
N GLU A 8 -2.07 8.06 29.86
CA GLU A 8 -2.20 7.67 31.26
C GLU A 8 -1.78 8.75 32.26
N ASP A 9 -1.06 9.79 31.83
CA ASP A 9 -0.58 10.86 32.71
C ASP A 9 -1.70 11.87 33.08
N PRO A 10 -2.10 11.98 34.37
CA PRO A 10 -3.12 12.91 34.83
C PRO A 10 -2.70 14.40 34.78
N GLN A 11 -1.44 14.71 34.48
CA GLN A 11 -0.94 16.10 34.30
C GLN A 11 -1.22 16.67 32.90
N VAL A 12 -1.57 15.82 31.92
CA VAL A 12 -1.84 16.28 30.55
C VAL A 12 -3.24 16.86 30.47
N SER A 13 -3.35 18.12 30.06
CA SER A 13 -4.63 18.81 29.93
C SER A 13 -5.52 18.11 28.92
N THR A 14 -6.85 18.22 29.09
CA THR A 14 -7.82 17.68 28.13
C THR A 14 -7.51 18.15 26.70
N ALA A 15 -7.05 19.39 26.52
CA ALA A 15 -6.69 19.94 25.22
C ALA A 15 -5.44 19.29 24.59
N GLU A 16 -4.39 19.00 25.38
CA GLU A 16 -3.22 18.27 24.86
C GLU A 16 -3.56 16.84 24.46
N ARG A 17 -4.43 16.15 25.20
CA ARG A 17 -4.90 14.81 24.83
C ARG A 17 -5.66 14.83 23.50
N TYR A 18 -6.55 15.82 23.30
CA TYR A 18 -7.24 16.00 22.01
C TYR A 18 -6.25 16.31 20.87
N ARG A 19 -5.21 17.12 21.10
CA ARG A 19 -4.21 17.42 20.07
C ARG A 19 -3.41 16.18 19.67
N LEU A 20 -2.97 15.39 20.64
CA LEU A 20 -2.25 14.13 20.40
C LEU A 20 -3.10 13.10 19.65
N ILE A 21 -4.40 13.00 19.99
CA ILE A 21 -5.34 12.14 19.27
C ILE A 21 -5.51 12.65 17.83
N ILE A 22 -5.69 13.95 17.62
CA ILE A 22 -5.82 14.53 16.27
C ILE A 22 -4.54 14.36 15.46
N GLU A 23 -3.35 14.57 16.04
CA GLU A 23 -2.06 14.33 15.39
C GLU A 23 -1.88 12.86 15.03
N ALA A 24 -2.21 11.93 15.93
CA ALA A 24 -2.18 10.50 15.64
C ALA A 24 -3.19 10.11 14.56
N TYR A 25 -4.38 10.72 14.56
CA TYR A 25 -5.41 10.50 13.53
C TYR A 25 -4.98 11.07 12.18
N GLN A 26 -4.35 12.24 12.16
CA GLN A 26 -3.80 12.86 10.95
C GLN A 26 -2.66 12.02 10.39
N ALA A 27 -1.73 11.56 11.23
CA ALA A 27 -0.66 10.64 10.82
C ALA A 27 -1.25 9.33 10.25
N GLU A 28 -2.24 8.73 10.93
CA GLU A 28 -2.94 7.53 10.45
C GLU A 28 -3.73 7.79 9.16
N MET A 29 -4.25 8.99 8.95
CA MET A 29 -4.91 9.39 7.70
C MET A 29 -3.89 9.56 6.55
N GLU A 30 -2.75 10.18 6.82
CA GLU A 30 -1.69 10.49 5.86
C GLU A 30 -0.99 9.21 5.35
N TYR A 31 -0.85 8.19 6.19
CA TYR A 31 -0.39 6.84 5.77
C TYR A 31 -1.36 6.10 4.84
N GLY A 32 -2.59 6.59 4.66
CA GLY A 32 -3.64 5.87 3.96
C GLY A 32 -3.77 6.08 2.46
N SER A 33 -3.34 7.24 1.98
CA SER A 33 -3.58 7.73 0.63
C SER A 33 -2.35 7.76 -0.25
N THR A 34 -1.19 7.37 0.27
CA THR A 34 0.06 7.39 -0.49
C THR A 34 0.08 6.23 -1.46
N ILE A 35 0.02 6.55 -2.75
CA ILE A 35 0.48 5.62 -3.79
C ILE A 35 2.00 5.69 -3.82
N ASP A 36 2.66 4.54 -3.76
CA ASP A 36 4.12 4.47 -3.74
C ASP A 36 4.61 3.37 -4.68
N THR A 37 5.81 3.57 -5.20
CA THR A 37 6.46 2.66 -6.15
C THR A 37 7.96 2.61 -5.93
N TRP A 38 8.52 1.41 -5.92
CA TRP A 38 9.95 1.20 -5.74
C TRP A 38 10.39 -0.12 -6.39
N GLN A 39 11.68 -0.31 -6.57
CA GLN A 39 12.23 -1.57 -7.06
C GLN A 39 12.64 -2.47 -5.91
N ALA A 40 12.33 -3.76 -6.03
CA ALA A 40 12.74 -4.78 -5.07
C ALA A 40 13.13 -6.08 -5.78
N GLU A 41 13.83 -6.95 -5.09
CA GLU A 41 14.02 -8.33 -5.53
C GLU A 41 12.87 -9.21 -5.02
N GLN A 42 12.32 -10.05 -5.89
CA GLN A 42 11.31 -11.06 -5.55
C GLN A 42 11.63 -12.40 -6.20
N GLU A 43 11.22 -13.47 -5.54
CA GLU A 43 11.24 -14.82 -6.10
C GLU A 43 10.13 -14.94 -7.15
N VAL A 44 10.52 -15.13 -8.42
CA VAL A 44 9.61 -15.26 -9.55
C VAL A 44 9.95 -16.55 -10.29
N GLY A 45 9.10 -17.56 -10.13
CA GLY A 45 9.38 -18.91 -10.63
C GLY A 45 10.53 -19.55 -9.85
N ASP A 46 11.59 -19.97 -10.55
CA ASP A 46 12.74 -20.68 -9.96
C ASP A 46 13.93 -19.76 -9.65
N GLY A 47 13.74 -18.44 -9.67
CA GLY A 47 14.83 -17.50 -9.38
C GLY A 47 14.39 -16.12 -8.92
N THR A 48 15.35 -15.38 -8.37
CA THR A 48 15.19 -14.00 -7.93
C THR A 48 15.26 -13.05 -9.12
N GLN A 49 14.30 -12.13 -9.22
CA GLN A 49 14.26 -11.11 -10.25
C GLN A 49 13.96 -9.73 -9.63
N THR A 50 14.50 -8.67 -10.24
CA THR A 50 14.09 -7.30 -9.92
C THR A 50 12.68 -7.04 -10.45
N VAL A 51 11.79 -6.60 -9.56
CA VAL A 51 10.39 -6.29 -9.82
C VAL A 51 10.09 -4.85 -9.44
N ASP A 52 9.06 -4.28 -10.08
CA ASP A 52 8.51 -3.00 -9.69
C ASP A 52 7.38 -3.26 -8.69
N MET A 53 7.58 -2.81 -7.45
CA MET A 53 6.61 -2.85 -6.37
C MET A 53 5.69 -1.65 -6.47
N PHE A 54 4.41 -1.86 -6.18
CA PHE A 54 3.44 -0.78 -6.15
C PHE A 54 2.45 -0.93 -5.00
N GLN A 55 2.26 0.15 -4.26
CA GLN A 55 1.32 0.23 -3.16
C GLN A 55 0.11 1.08 -3.57
N TYR A 56 -1.06 0.44 -3.69
CA TYR A 56 -2.36 1.12 -3.85
C TYR A 56 -2.85 1.63 -2.47
N GLY A 57 -2.10 2.54 -1.85
CA GLY A 57 -2.36 3.00 -0.48
C GLY A 57 -2.54 1.84 0.50
N ARG A 58 -3.65 1.84 1.26
CA ARG A 58 -3.98 0.75 2.19
C ARG A 58 -4.68 -0.46 1.56
N THR A 59 -5.06 -0.40 0.29
CA THR A 59 -6.00 -1.37 -0.31
C THR A 59 -5.33 -2.59 -0.92
N ALA A 60 -4.18 -2.42 -1.57
CA ALA A 60 -3.44 -3.51 -2.19
C ALA A 60 -1.95 -3.19 -2.25
N LEU A 61 -1.14 -4.24 -2.10
CA LEU A 61 0.29 -4.23 -2.39
C LEU A 61 0.51 -5.20 -3.54
N VAL A 62 1.21 -4.79 -4.57
CA VAL A 62 1.46 -5.61 -5.76
C VAL A 62 2.90 -5.48 -6.21
N TRP A 63 3.33 -6.43 -7.04
CA TRP A 63 4.52 -6.30 -7.85
C TRP A 63 4.26 -6.80 -9.27
N ILE A 64 5.01 -6.26 -10.22
CA ILE A 64 5.08 -6.76 -11.59
C ILE A 64 6.54 -6.89 -12.02
N THR A 65 6.85 -7.86 -12.86
CA THR A 65 8.18 -7.96 -13.46
C THR A 65 8.44 -6.75 -14.37
N THR A 66 9.70 -6.35 -14.47
CA THR A 66 10.12 -5.20 -15.31
C THR A 66 9.80 -5.40 -16.81
N ASP A 67 9.59 -6.64 -17.23
CA ASP A 67 9.18 -7.03 -18.60
C ASP A 67 7.66 -7.13 -18.80
N ASP A 68 6.85 -6.79 -17.80
CA ASP A 68 5.38 -6.82 -17.83
C ASP A 68 4.73 -8.18 -18.09
N ARG A 69 5.47 -9.28 -17.89
CA ARG A 69 4.94 -10.62 -18.17
C ARG A 69 4.16 -11.22 -17.02
N THR A 70 4.57 -10.93 -15.79
CA THR A 70 3.98 -11.53 -14.59
C THR A 70 3.86 -10.53 -13.48
N GLY A 71 2.98 -10.82 -12.53
CA GLY A 71 2.80 -10.01 -11.34
C GLY A 71 1.99 -10.74 -10.29
N ALA A 72 2.05 -10.27 -9.06
CA ALA A 72 1.26 -10.80 -7.97
C ALA A 72 0.77 -9.67 -7.06
N ARG A 73 -0.33 -9.93 -6.34
CA ARG A 73 -0.80 -9.10 -5.23
C ARG A 73 -0.57 -9.81 -3.91
N TRP A 74 -0.32 -9.05 -2.86
CA TRP A 74 -0.28 -9.59 -1.51
C TRP A 74 -1.70 -9.89 -1.03
N ASP A 75 -1.95 -11.11 -0.59
CA ASP A 75 -3.18 -11.51 0.10
C ASP A 75 -2.93 -11.56 1.60
N ARG A 76 -3.49 -10.61 2.34
CA ARG A 76 -3.27 -10.49 3.79
C ARG A 76 -3.85 -11.66 4.58
N ASP A 77 -4.91 -12.29 4.08
CA ASP A 77 -5.56 -13.39 4.79
C ASP A 77 -4.72 -14.67 4.68
N GLN A 78 -4.02 -14.83 3.55
CA GLN A 78 -3.14 -15.98 3.31
C GLN A 78 -1.68 -15.71 3.71
N GLY A 79 -1.31 -14.44 3.92
CA GLY A 79 0.08 -14.03 4.15
C GLY A 79 0.99 -14.40 2.98
N ALA A 80 0.48 -14.34 1.74
CA ALA A 80 1.17 -14.84 0.56
C ALA A 80 0.90 -14.00 -0.69
N TRP A 81 1.80 -14.10 -1.66
CA TRP A 81 1.62 -13.54 -3.00
C TRP A 81 0.66 -14.40 -3.82
N VAL A 82 -0.35 -13.77 -4.39
CA VAL A 82 -1.33 -14.39 -5.29
C VAL A 82 -1.14 -13.81 -6.70
N PRO A 83 -0.93 -14.65 -7.74
CA PRO A 83 -0.73 -14.18 -9.09
C PRO A 83 -1.86 -13.26 -9.58
N LEU A 84 -1.48 -12.23 -10.32
CA LEU A 84 -2.42 -11.36 -11.02
C LEU A 84 -2.90 -12.04 -12.31
N GLU A 85 -4.16 -11.79 -12.67
CA GLU A 85 -4.65 -12.08 -14.01
C GLU A 85 -3.88 -11.23 -15.03
N SER A 86 -3.56 -11.80 -16.19
CA SER A 86 -2.76 -11.12 -17.22
C SER A 86 -3.34 -9.78 -17.68
N GLY A 87 -4.68 -9.66 -17.69
CA GLY A 87 -5.37 -8.42 -18.02
C GLY A 87 -5.15 -7.29 -17.00
N MET A 88 -4.74 -7.60 -15.77
CA MET A 88 -4.51 -6.61 -14.70
C MET A 88 -3.11 -5.99 -14.77
N ILE A 89 -2.12 -6.69 -15.33
CA ILE A 89 -0.73 -6.22 -15.38
C ILE A 89 -0.59 -4.85 -16.07
N PRO A 90 -1.22 -4.59 -17.24
CA PRO A 90 -1.17 -3.28 -17.88
C PRO A 90 -1.74 -2.15 -17.00
N HIS A 91 -2.78 -2.43 -16.21
CA HIS A 91 -3.36 -1.44 -15.29
C HIS A 91 -2.40 -1.10 -14.15
N VAL A 92 -1.69 -2.10 -13.61
CA VAL A 92 -0.65 -1.89 -12.59
C VAL A 92 0.53 -1.10 -13.15
N ARG A 93 0.99 -1.42 -14.36
CA ARG A 93 2.06 -0.65 -15.03
C ARG A 93 1.67 0.81 -15.24
N GLU A 94 0.41 1.08 -15.56
CA GLU A 94 -0.11 2.46 -15.66
C GLU A 94 -0.08 3.17 -14.29
N ALA A 95 -0.52 2.49 -13.23
CA ALA A 95 -0.51 3.02 -11.88
C ALA A 95 0.91 3.37 -11.40
N ILE A 96 1.89 2.50 -11.67
CA ILE A 96 3.31 2.74 -11.39
C ILE A 96 3.79 4.00 -12.11
N ARG A 97 3.47 4.16 -13.41
CA ARG A 97 3.84 5.36 -14.18
C ARG A 97 3.24 6.63 -13.61
N VAL A 98 2.01 6.57 -13.09
CA VAL A 98 1.36 7.71 -12.43
C VAL A 98 2.07 8.05 -11.11
N ALA A 99 2.41 7.04 -10.28
CA ALA A 99 3.11 7.29 -9.01
C ALA A 99 4.55 7.79 -9.19
N ASP A 100 5.26 7.35 -10.23
CA ASP A 100 6.58 7.87 -10.62
C ASP A 100 6.57 9.35 -11.06
N GLY A 101 5.40 10.02 -11.03
CA GLY A 101 5.24 11.40 -11.47
C GLY A 101 5.33 11.57 -13.00
N LYS A 102 5.27 10.47 -13.76
CA LYS A 102 5.40 10.49 -15.22
C LYS A 102 4.07 10.85 -15.93
N LYS A 103 2.94 10.97 -15.21
CA LYS A 103 1.62 11.31 -15.76
C LYS A 103 0.74 12.07 -14.74
N GLN A 104 -0.18 12.93 -15.21
CA GLN A 104 -1.14 13.66 -14.37
C GLN A 104 -2.17 12.72 -13.70
N GLN A 105 -2.69 13.11 -12.53
CA GLN A 105 -3.63 12.31 -11.72
C GLN A 105 -4.87 11.89 -12.53
N GLU A 106 -5.01 10.58 -12.74
CA GLU A 106 -6.13 9.93 -13.44
C GLU A 106 -6.68 8.80 -12.55
N VAL A 107 -7.90 8.31 -12.84
CA VAL A 107 -8.50 7.18 -12.11
C VAL A 107 -7.67 5.90 -12.35
N LEU A 108 -7.19 5.28 -11.28
CA LEU A 108 -6.39 4.04 -11.33
C LEU A 108 -7.26 2.81 -10.99
N PHE A 109 -7.12 1.76 -11.78
CA PHE A 109 -7.73 0.45 -11.50
C PHE A 109 -6.72 -0.43 -10.76
N GLY A 110 -7.10 -0.90 -9.58
CA GLY A 110 -6.24 -1.75 -8.74
C GLY A 110 -6.90 -3.09 -8.40
N PRO A 111 -6.10 -4.16 -8.21
CA PRO A 111 -6.62 -5.48 -7.85
C PRO A 111 -6.97 -5.54 -6.35
N VAL A 112 -8.18 -5.12 -6.02
CA VAL A 112 -8.71 -5.19 -4.64
C VAL A 112 -9.52 -6.48 -4.45
N LYS A 113 -9.32 -7.14 -3.32
CA LYS A 113 -10.19 -8.25 -2.90
C LYS A 113 -11.51 -7.67 -2.42
N ARG A 114 -12.64 -8.15 -2.95
CA ARG A 114 -13.96 -7.76 -2.46
C ARG A 114 -14.15 -8.33 -1.05
N LEU A 115 -14.19 -7.45 -0.05
CA LEU A 115 -14.50 -7.84 1.32
C LEU A 115 -15.96 -8.33 1.35
N SER A 116 -16.15 -9.58 1.74
CA SER A 116 -17.48 -10.15 2.00
C SER A 116 -17.87 -9.72 3.41
N VAL A 117 -18.84 -8.83 3.56
CA VAL A 117 -19.44 -8.57 4.87
C VAL A 117 -20.47 -9.66 5.10
N GLN A 118 -20.31 -10.43 6.18
CA GLN A 118 -21.26 -11.44 6.64
C GLN A 118 -22.48 -10.79 7.31
#